data_AF-A0A2V9GCJ1-F1
#
_entry.id   AF-A0A2V9GCJ1-F1
#
_cell.length_a   1.000
_cell.length_b   1.000
_cell.length_c   1.000
_cell.angle_alpha   90.00
_cell.angle_beta   90.00
_cell.angle_gamma   90.00
#
_symmetry.space_group_name_H-M   'P 1'
#
loop_
_entity.id
_entity.type
_entity.pdbx_description
1 polymer ?
#
loop_
_entity_poly.entity_id
_entity_poly.type
_entity_poly.pdbx_seq_one_letter_code
_entity_poly.pdbx_strand_id
1 'polypeptide(L)'
;MDSLKLREYLRKHGDRHIGTDSLAETFVLSRRKAEGLIEELVNLELIRRSDAQLNKAKVCYETTIQGNAFGMANAGKPVSRESAEKVLREFLNRVRTVNERDDLAYRIGSVIVFGSYLSSAIQLNDLDLSAELIGKWTDDASYHAACKGSMERAHASRRQFRNVVDEIS
;
A
#
# COMPACT_ATOMS: atom_id res chain seq x y z
N MET A 1 5.02 -9.86 0.13
CA MET A 1 5.74 -9.77 1.42
C MET A 1 5.25 -8.52 2.12
N ASP A 2 5.03 -8.56 3.44
CA ASP A 2 4.65 -7.35 4.21
C ASP A 2 5.85 -6.39 4.26
N SER A 3 5.71 -5.22 3.62
CA SER A 3 6.75 -4.21 3.50
C SER A 3 7.12 -3.59 4.85
N LEU A 4 6.19 -3.52 5.80
CA LEU A 4 6.45 -3.01 7.16
C LEU A 4 7.27 -4.01 7.96
N LYS A 5 6.93 -5.30 7.85
CA LYS A 5 7.70 -6.36 8.50
C LYS A 5 9.15 -6.41 7.98
N LEU A 6 9.35 -6.19 6.67
CA LEU A 6 10.69 -6.04 6.09
C LEU A 6 11.44 -4.81 6.61
N ARG A 7 10.78 -3.66 6.70
CA ARG A 7 11.39 -2.44 7.26
C ARG A 7 11.78 -2.61 8.71
N GLU A 8 10.90 -3.18 9.53
CA GLU A 8 11.20 -3.47 10.93
C GLU A 8 12.39 -4.42 11.07
N TYR A 9 12.47 -5.44 10.21
CA TYR A 9 13.59 -6.38 10.19
C TYR A 9 14.91 -5.65 9.91
N LEU A 10 14.96 -4.85 8.84
CA LEU A 10 16.15 -4.08 8.46
C LEU A 10 16.52 -3.05 9.54
N ARG A 11 15.54 -2.35 10.12
CA ARG A 11 15.76 -1.42 11.26
C ARG A 11 16.39 -2.11 12.47
N LYS A 12 15.96 -3.33 12.80
CA LYS A 12 16.51 -4.12 13.92
C LYS A 12 17.90 -4.69 13.65
N HIS A 13 18.31 -4.78 12.38
CA HIS A 13 19.58 -5.36 11.96
C HIS A 13 20.56 -4.32 11.41
N GLY A 14 20.29 -3.02 11.56
CA GLY A 14 21.16 -1.95 11.08
C GLY A 14 22.61 -2.02 11.62
N ASP A 15 22.78 -2.66 12.79
CA ASP A 15 24.06 -2.91 13.47
C ASP A 15 24.38 -4.41 13.62
N ARG A 16 23.56 -5.32 13.08
CA ARG A 16 23.68 -6.78 13.26
C ARG A 16 23.75 -7.52 11.93
N HIS A 17 24.43 -8.66 11.95
CA HIS A 17 24.50 -9.53 10.78
C HIS A 17 23.15 -10.18 10.48
N ILE A 18 22.77 -10.15 9.21
CA ILE A 18 21.62 -10.82 8.64
C ILE A 18 22.06 -12.21 8.15
N GLY A 19 21.33 -13.25 8.55
CA GLY A 19 21.56 -14.62 8.10
C GLY A 19 20.28 -15.21 7.51
N THR A 20 20.43 -16.16 6.58
CA THR A 20 19.31 -16.85 5.92
C THR A 20 18.36 -17.49 6.93
N ASP A 21 18.89 -18.08 8.02
CA ASP A 21 18.11 -18.73 9.07
C ASP A 21 17.24 -17.70 9.83
N SER A 22 17.81 -16.54 10.20
CA SER A 22 17.09 -15.44 10.86
C SER A 22 15.94 -14.89 10.01
N LEU A 23 16.15 -14.79 8.69
CA LEU A 23 15.13 -14.40 7.73
C LEU A 23 14.03 -15.45 7.59
N ALA A 24 14.41 -16.73 7.50
CA ALA A 24 13.47 -17.83 7.43
C ALA A 24 12.54 -17.87 8.66
N GLU A 25 13.11 -17.71 9.86
CA GLU A 25 12.37 -17.66 11.13
C GLU A 25 11.45 -16.44 11.21
N THR A 26 11.97 -15.23 10.93
CA THR A 26 11.20 -13.99 11.08
C THR A 26 10.01 -13.93 10.14
N PHE A 27 10.19 -14.37 8.90
CA PHE A 27 9.16 -14.30 7.86
C PHE A 27 8.37 -15.60 7.70
N VAL A 28 8.65 -16.62 8.52
CA VAL A 28 8.03 -17.95 8.45
C VAL A 28 8.12 -18.53 7.03
N LEU A 29 9.35 -18.51 6.49
CA LEU A 29 9.65 -18.93 5.13
C LEU A 29 10.41 -20.26 5.13
N SER A 30 10.15 -21.10 4.12
CA SER A 30 11.07 -22.20 3.80
C SER A 30 12.44 -21.66 3.44
N ARG A 31 13.51 -22.42 3.71
CA ARG A 31 14.89 -22.05 3.35
C ARG A 31 15.04 -21.52 1.92
N ARG A 32 14.47 -22.22 0.93
CA ARG A 32 14.49 -21.80 -0.49
C ARG A 32 13.89 -20.41 -0.72
N LYS A 33 12.78 -20.10 -0.04
CA LYS A 33 12.12 -18.78 -0.12
C LYS A 33 12.94 -17.70 0.59
N ALA A 34 13.61 -18.04 1.69
CA ALA A 34 14.51 -17.12 2.38
C ALA A 34 15.77 -16.82 1.53
N GLU A 35 16.32 -17.82 0.84
CA GLU A 35 17.44 -17.65 -0.11
C GLU A 35 17.03 -16.74 -1.27
N GLY A 36 15.87 -16.98 -1.90
CA GLY A 36 15.37 -16.08 -2.96
C GLY A 36 15.10 -14.66 -2.48
N LEU A 37 14.61 -14.50 -1.24
CA LEU A 37 14.43 -13.18 -0.63
C LEU A 37 15.77 -12.48 -0.36
N ILE A 38 16.80 -13.20 0.08
CA ILE A 38 18.15 -12.65 0.19
C ILE A 38 18.65 -12.14 -1.16
N GLU A 39 18.48 -12.91 -2.23
CA GLU A 39 18.88 -12.49 -3.58
C GLU A 39 18.16 -11.21 -4.01
N GLU A 40 16.85 -11.12 -3.75
CA GLU A 40 16.06 -9.92 -4.05
C GLU A 40 16.55 -8.71 -3.25
N LEU A 41 16.81 -8.86 -1.95
CA LEU A 41 17.31 -7.79 -1.09
C LEU A 41 18.71 -7.32 -1.50
N VAL A 42 19.56 -8.22 -2.00
CA VAL A 42 20.87 -7.88 -2.56
C VAL A 42 20.72 -7.13 -3.89
N ASN A 43 19.85 -7.59 -4.77
CA ASN A 43 19.58 -6.95 -6.07
C ASN A 43 18.98 -5.55 -5.91
N LEU A 44 18.19 -5.33 -4.86
CA LEU A 44 17.64 -4.04 -4.48
C LEU A 44 18.64 -3.16 -3.69
N GLU A 45 19.87 -3.63 -3.52
CA GLU A 45 20.94 -2.98 -2.75
C GLU A 45 20.53 -2.64 -1.31
N LEU A 46 19.58 -3.35 -0.71
CA LEU A 46 19.15 -3.14 0.67
C LEU A 46 20.09 -3.86 1.66
N ILE A 47 20.66 -4.98 1.24
CA ILE A 47 21.68 -5.71 2.00
C ILE A 47 22.86 -6.02 1.08
N ARG A 48 24.03 -6.24 1.68
CA ARG A 48 25.23 -6.73 1.00
C ARG A 48 25.85 -7.87 1.79
N ARG A 49 26.67 -8.69 1.15
CA ARG A 49 27.47 -9.69 1.88
C ARG A 49 28.41 -8.96 2.84
N SER A 50 28.49 -9.44 4.08
CA SER A 50 29.40 -8.87 5.06
C SER A 50 30.79 -9.48 4.92
N ASP A 51 31.81 -8.64 5.03
CA ASP A 51 33.22 -9.04 5.04
C ASP A 51 33.61 -9.68 6.38
N ALA A 52 32.90 -9.34 7.46
CA ALA A 52 33.10 -9.88 8.80
C ALA A 52 32.32 -11.18 8.99
N GLN A 53 32.79 -12.28 8.38
CA GLN A 53 32.17 -13.58 8.61
C GLN A 53 32.44 -14.09 10.03
N LEU A 54 31.42 -13.99 10.88
CA LEU A 54 31.43 -14.58 12.23
C LEU A 54 31.57 -16.12 12.19
N ASN A 55 31.16 -16.76 11.10
CA ASN A 55 31.31 -18.20 10.89
C ASN A 55 31.65 -18.48 9.43
N LYS A 56 32.82 -19.09 9.16
CA LYS A 56 33.26 -19.45 7.80
C LYS A 56 32.30 -20.40 7.06
N ALA A 57 31.44 -21.13 7.78
CA ALA A 57 30.46 -22.03 7.20
C ALA A 57 29.11 -21.35 6.88
N LYS A 58 28.89 -20.10 7.29
CA LYS A 58 27.63 -19.38 7.06
C LYS A 58 27.89 -18.00 6.48
N VAL A 59 27.32 -17.74 5.30
CA VAL A 59 27.34 -16.41 4.70
C VAL A 59 26.47 -15.48 5.53
N CYS A 60 27.07 -14.36 5.95
CA CYS A 60 26.38 -13.28 6.64
C CYS A 60 26.24 -12.07 5.71
N TYR A 61 25.18 -11.31 5.92
CA TYR A 61 24.87 -10.07 5.21
C TYR A 61 24.80 -8.92 6.21
N GLU A 62 24.94 -7.71 5.73
CA GLU A 62 24.76 -6.48 6.49
C GLU A 62 23.89 -5.50 5.69
N THR A 63 23.18 -4.63 6.39
CA THR A 63 22.37 -3.58 5.77
C THR A 63 23.25 -2.56 5.09
N THR A 64 22.89 -2.13 3.88
CA THR A 64 23.54 -1.00 3.22
C THR A 64 23.02 0.35 3.77
N ILE A 65 23.59 1.47 3.30
CA ILE A 65 23.03 2.80 3.57
C ILE A 65 21.58 2.89 3.09
N GLN A 66 21.28 2.34 1.91
CA GLN A 66 19.91 2.30 1.36
C GLN A 66 18.99 1.40 2.17
N GLY A 67 19.47 0.22 2.61
CA GLY A 67 18.74 -0.66 3.52
C GLY A 67 18.41 0.00 4.84
N ASN A 68 19.36 0.74 5.42
CA ASN A 68 19.17 1.53 6.62
C ASN A 68 18.20 2.69 6.40
N ALA A 69 18.31 3.41 5.29
CA ALA A 69 17.37 4.47 4.93
C ALA A 69 15.94 3.94 4.73
N PHE A 70 15.79 2.77 4.11
CA PHE A 70 14.50 2.08 3.94
C PHE A 70 13.92 1.60 5.27
N GLY A 71 14.75 0.97 6.11
CA GLY A 71 14.37 0.52 7.46
C GLY A 71 13.98 1.68 8.37
N MET A 72 14.69 2.80 8.27
CA MET A 72 14.35 4.04 8.95
C MET A 72 13.06 4.58 8.37
N ALA A 73 13.06 5.15 7.15
CA ALA A 73 11.96 5.87 6.47
C ALA A 73 10.90 6.39 7.47
N ASN A 74 9.62 6.52 7.17
CA ASN A 74 8.62 6.56 8.24
C ASN A 74 7.42 5.86 7.65
N ALA A 75 6.96 4.79 8.30
CA ALA A 75 5.60 4.37 8.06
C ALA A 75 4.73 5.47 8.67
N GLY A 76 3.57 5.78 8.10
CA GLY A 76 2.56 6.49 8.88
C GLY A 76 2.41 5.81 10.25
N LYS A 77 2.19 6.59 11.31
CA LYS A 77 1.92 5.98 12.62
C LYS A 77 0.77 4.98 12.46
N PRO A 78 0.86 3.78 13.04
CA PRO A 78 -0.26 2.85 13.06
C PRO A 78 -1.52 3.58 13.52
N VAL A 79 -2.60 3.37 12.78
CA VAL A 79 -3.90 3.99 13.00
C VAL A 79 -4.66 3.10 13.97
N SER A 80 -5.23 3.68 15.03
CA SER A 80 -6.11 2.90 15.91
C SER A 80 -7.31 2.40 15.13
N ARG A 81 -7.79 1.19 15.43
CA ARG A 81 -9.00 0.65 14.79
C ARG A 81 -10.17 1.63 14.89
N GLU A 82 -10.35 2.27 16.04
CA GLU A 82 -11.37 3.31 16.24
C GLU A 82 -11.23 4.48 15.25
N SER A 83 -10.00 4.96 15.03
CA SER A 83 -9.73 6.02 14.05
C SER A 83 -10.02 5.55 12.63
N ALA A 84 -9.62 4.32 12.28
CA ALA A 84 -9.89 3.72 10.98
C ALA A 84 -11.39 3.55 10.74
N GLU A 85 -12.16 3.11 11.74
CA GLU A 85 -13.63 3.03 11.67
C GLU A 85 -14.28 4.40 11.49
N LYS A 86 -13.78 5.43 12.18
CA LYS A 86 -14.27 6.80 11.99
C LYS A 86 -14.05 7.26 10.55
N VAL A 87 -12.83 7.09 10.03
CA VAL A 87 -12.50 7.46 8.64
C VAL A 87 -13.32 6.64 7.64
N LEU A 88 -13.55 5.35 7.89
CA LEU A 88 -14.39 4.51 7.05
C LEU A 88 -15.84 5.01 7.02
N ARG A 89 -16.42 5.36 8.17
CA ARG A 89 -17.77 5.95 8.24
C ARG A 89 -17.86 7.25 7.46
N GLU A 90 -16.89 8.14 7.62
CA GLU A 90 -16.82 9.40 6.85
C GLU A 90 -16.67 9.14 5.35
N PHE A 91 -15.90 8.14 4.95
CA PHE A 91 -15.78 7.72 3.55
C PHE A 91 -17.11 7.23 2.99
N LEU A 92 -17.82 6.35 3.71
CA LEU A 92 -19.12 5.83 3.27
C LEU A 92 -20.18 6.94 3.17
N ASN A 93 -20.12 7.96 4.03
CA ASN A 93 -20.97 9.14 3.89
C ASN A 93 -20.70 9.89 2.58
N ARG A 94 -19.42 10.08 2.21
CA ARG A 94 -19.05 10.68 0.91
C ARG A 94 -19.50 9.81 -0.27
N VAL A 95 -19.39 8.49 -0.16
CA VAL A 95 -19.92 7.55 -1.17
C VAL A 95 -21.42 7.76 -1.37
N ARG A 96 -22.19 7.89 -0.28
CA ARG A 96 -23.61 8.19 -0.36
C ARG A 96 -23.86 9.53 -1.06
N THR A 97 -23.14 10.58 -0.70
CA THR A 97 -23.25 11.90 -1.35
C THR A 97 -22.94 11.82 -2.86
N VAL A 98 -21.93 11.06 -3.26
CA VAL A 98 -21.61 10.83 -4.69
C VAL A 98 -22.74 10.09 -5.40
N ASN A 99 -23.31 9.06 -4.76
CA ASN A 99 -24.37 8.27 -5.37
C ASN A 99 -25.67 9.07 -5.55
N GLU A 100 -26.00 9.96 -4.62
CA GLU A 100 -27.17 10.86 -4.67
C GLU A 100 -27.04 12.00 -5.69
N ARG A 101 -25.85 12.23 -6.25
CA ARG A 101 -25.59 13.32 -7.21
C ARG A 101 -25.87 12.92 -8.65
N ASP A 102 -27.04 13.25 -9.16
CA ASP A 102 -27.46 12.93 -10.54
C ASP A 102 -26.63 13.65 -11.63
N ASP A 103 -25.86 14.66 -11.25
CA ASP A 103 -25.00 15.41 -12.16
C ASP A 103 -23.69 14.68 -12.52
N LEU A 104 -23.36 13.58 -11.86
CA LEU A 104 -22.12 12.81 -12.05
C LEU A 104 -22.29 11.65 -13.03
N ALA A 105 -21.33 11.45 -13.95
CA ALA A 105 -21.25 10.35 -14.92
C ALA A 105 -21.34 8.94 -14.31
N TYR A 106 -20.78 8.78 -13.10
CA TYR A 106 -20.64 7.51 -12.41
C TYR A 106 -21.27 7.53 -11.01
N ARG A 107 -21.54 6.32 -10.50
CA ARG A 107 -21.82 6.04 -9.10
C ARG A 107 -20.85 4.98 -8.58
N ILE A 108 -20.71 4.91 -7.26
CA ILE A 108 -19.99 3.85 -6.57
C ILE A 108 -20.95 2.65 -6.43
N GLY A 109 -20.62 1.55 -7.10
CA GLY A 109 -21.39 0.30 -7.05
C GLY A 109 -21.12 -0.50 -5.78
N SER A 110 -19.85 -0.67 -5.45
CA SER A 110 -19.41 -1.41 -4.28
C SER A 110 -18.16 -0.79 -3.65
N VAL A 111 -18.00 -1.00 -2.34
CA VAL A 111 -16.78 -0.65 -1.60
C VAL A 111 -16.36 -1.88 -0.83
N ILE A 112 -15.12 -2.32 -1.04
CA ILE A 112 -14.56 -3.52 -0.41
C ILE A 112 -13.40 -3.10 0.47
N VAL A 113 -13.42 -3.54 1.74
CA VAL A 113 -12.32 -3.38 2.68
C VAL A 113 -11.42 -4.61 2.62
N PHE A 114 -10.11 -4.39 2.66
CA PHE A 114 -9.13 -5.48 2.70
C PHE A 114 -7.91 -5.09 3.56
N GLY A 115 -6.87 -5.92 3.49
CA GLY A 115 -5.63 -5.65 4.21
C GLY A 115 -5.77 -5.81 5.72
N SER A 116 -4.98 -5.01 6.45
CA SER A 116 -4.80 -5.17 7.90
C SER A 116 -6.11 -4.99 8.70
N TYR A 117 -7.08 -4.26 8.16
CA TYR A 117 -8.39 -4.00 8.78
C TYR A 117 -9.21 -5.26 9.05
N LEU A 118 -9.08 -6.30 8.22
CA LEU A 118 -9.82 -7.57 8.36
C LEU A 118 -9.35 -8.43 9.55
N SER A 119 -8.19 -8.12 10.12
CA SER A 119 -7.70 -8.78 11.34
C SER A 119 -8.44 -8.29 12.58
N SER A 120 -8.15 -8.86 13.76
CA SER A 120 -8.60 -8.36 15.06
C SER A 120 -7.63 -7.36 15.72
N ALA A 121 -6.62 -6.88 14.99
CA ALA A 121 -5.60 -5.99 15.56
C ALA A 121 -6.20 -4.64 16.00
N ILE A 122 -5.80 -4.16 17.18
CA ILE A 122 -6.21 -2.85 17.73
C ILE A 122 -5.49 -1.71 17.00
N GLN A 123 -4.26 -1.95 16.55
CA GLN A 123 -3.47 -1.03 15.75
C GLN A 123 -3.39 -1.57 14.32
N LEU A 124 -3.77 -0.74 13.37
CA LEU A 124 -3.74 -1.03 11.94
C LEU A 124 -2.60 -0.25 11.31
N ASN A 125 -1.99 -0.83 10.27
CA ASN A 125 -0.95 -0.13 9.53
C ASN A 125 -1.57 0.97 8.65
N ASP A 126 -2.67 0.61 7.99
CA ASP A 126 -3.41 1.35 6.99
C ASP A 126 -4.88 0.88 6.95
N LEU A 127 -5.71 1.65 6.26
CA LEU A 127 -7.07 1.25 5.87
C LEU A 127 -7.10 1.13 4.35
N ASP A 128 -7.11 -0.10 3.85
CA ASP A 128 -7.16 -0.38 2.42
C ASP A 128 -8.59 -0.57 1.92
N LEU A 129 -8.91 0.13 0.82
CA LEU A 129 -10.24 0.17 0.23
C LEU A 129 -10.15 0.05 -1.30
N SER A 130 -11.12 -0.67 -1.88
CA SER A 130 -11.39 -0.66 -3.32
C SER A 130 -12.81 -0.18 -3.52
N ALA A 131 -13.02 0.68 -4.51
CA ALA A 131 -14.33 1.17 -4.89
C ALA A 131 -14.57 0.90 -6.38
N GLU A 132 -15.69 0.28 -6.68
CA GLU A 132 -16.13 0.01 -8.04
C GLU A 132 -16.97 1.18 -8.56
N LEU A 133 -16.60 1.71 -9.73
CA LEU A 133 -17.36 2.75 -10.42
C LEU A 133 -18.26 2.12 -11.49
N ILE A 134 -19.53 2.48 -11.46
CA ILE A 134 -20.56 2.04 -12.42
C ILE A 134 -21.13 3.27 -13.12
N GLY A 135 -21.17 3.25 -14.45
CA GLY A 135 -21.81 4.31 -15.24
C GLY A 135 -23.30 4.41 -14.95
N LYS A 136 -23.84 5.63 -14.81
CA LYS A 136 -25.27 5.81 -14.55
C LYS A 136 -26.13 5.70 -15.81
N TRP A 137 -25.57 5.96 -16.98
CA TRP A 137 -26.25 5.89 -18.28
C TRP A 137 -25.73 4.73 -19.11
N THR A 138 -26.64 4.10 -19.87
CA THR A 138 -26.34 2.98 -20.77
C THR A 138 -26.32 3.38 -22.23
N ASP A 139 -26.79 4.58 -22.57
CA ASP A 139 -26.71 5.15 -23.93
C ASP A 139 -25.56 6.16 -24.04
N ASP A 140 -24.88 6.12 -25.20
CA ASP A 140 -23.65 6.90 -25.44
C ASP A 140 -23.86 8.41 -25.37
N ALA A 141 -25.04 8.89 -25.78
CA ALA A 141 -25.35 10.32 -25.84
C ALA A 141 -25.50 10.92 -24.43
N SER A 142 -26.29 10.26 -23.56
CA SER A 142 -26.48 10.71 -22.19
C SER A 142 -25.20 10.56 -21.35
N TYR A 143 -24.43 9.49 -21.60
CA TYR A 143 -23.12 9.30 -20.99
C TYR A 143 -22.13 10.41 -21.37
N HIS A 144 -22.01 10.75 -22.66
CA HIS A 144 -21.14 11.85 -23.11
C HIS A 144 -21.53 13.20 -22.50
N ALA A 145 -22.83 13.49 -22.42
CA ALA A 145 -23.34 14.72 -21.82
C ALA A 145 -22.98 14.81 -20.33
N ALA A 146 -23.13 13.71 -19.58
CA ALA A 146 -22.78 13.64 -18.17
C ALA A 146 -21.26 13.74 -17.94
N CYS A 147 -20.44 13.06 -18.75
CA CYS A 147 -18.98 13.18 -18.69
C CYS A 147 -18.52 14.61 -18.96
N LYS A 148 -19.09 15.28 -19.97
CA LYS A 148 -18.77 16.68 -20.27
C LYS A 148 -19.05 17.58 -19.06
N GLY A 149 -20.21 17.42 -18.41
CA GLY A 149 -20.56 18.16 -17.20
C GLY A 149 -19.60 17.89 -16.02
N SER A 150 -19.16 16.64 -15.84
CA SER A 150 -18.13 16.28 -14.85
C SER A 150 -16.79 16.94 -15.13
N MET A 151 -16.30 16.88 -16.38
CA MET A 151 -15.04 17.50 -16.79
C MET A 151 -15.07 19.02 -16.56
N GLU A 152 -16.13 19.72 -16.99
CA GLU A 152 -16.25 21.18 -16.85
C GLU A 152 -16.16 21.64 -15.38
N ARG A 153 -16.81 20.92 -14.47
CA ARG A 153 -16.70 21.18 -13.02
C ARG A 153 -15.30 20.91 -12.49
N ALA A 154 -14.70 19.80 -12.92
CA ALA A 154 -13.41 19.37 -12.44
C ALA A 154 -12.30 20.36 -12.89
N HIS A 155 -12.39 20.87 -14.13
CA HIS A 155 -11.58 21.99 -14.64
C HIS A 155 -11.83 23.30 -13.90
N ALA A 156 -13.08 23.65 -13.60
CA ALA A 156 -13.42 24.84 -12.81
C ALA A 156 -12.86 24.79 -11.37
N SER A 157 -12.70 23.59 -10.82
CA SER A 157 -12.12 23.38 -9.47
C SER A 157 -10.59 23.40 -9.41
N ARG A 158 -9.89 23.63 -10.54
CA ARG A 158 -8.42 23.51 -10.69
C ARG A 158 -7.85 22.16 -10.24
N ARG A 159 -8.64 21.09 -10.31
CA ARG A 159 -8.18 19.75 -9.96
C ARG A 159 -7.17 19.27 -11.01
N GLN A 160 -6.05 18.70 -10.56
CA GLN A 160 -5.11 18.02 -11.44
C GLN A 160 -5.51 16.55 -11.59
N PHE A 161 -5.58 16.05 -12.82
CA PHE A 161 -5.93 14.66 -13.13
C PHE A 161 -4.67 13.87 -13.48
N ARG A 162 -4.61 12.60 -13.07
CA ARG A 162 -3.48 11.72 -13.41
C ARG A 162 -3.67 11.00 -14.74
N ASN A 163 -4.92 10.81 -15.17
CA ASN A 163 -5.29 10.19 -16.44
C ASN A 163 -6.70 10.61 -16.88
N VAL A 164 -7.10 10.22 -18.10
CA VAL A 164 -8.42 10.56 -18.67
C VAL A 164 -9.57 9.96 -17.88
N VAL A 165 -9.42 8.76 -17.31
CA VAL A 165 -10.48 8.15 -16.48
C VAL A 165 -10.74 9.03 -15.25
N ASP A 166 -9.68 9.51 -14.58
CA ASP A 166 -9.77 10.47 -13.47
C ASP A 166 -10.39 11.82 -13.88
N GLU A 167 -10.24 12.22 -15.15
CA GLU A 167 -10.78 13.46 -15.70
C GLU A 167 -12.29 13.38 -15.96
N ILE A 168 -12.79 12.19 -16.34
CA ILE A 168 -14.19 11.97 -16.72
C ILE A 168 -15.06 11.39 -15.60
N SER A 169 -14.45 11.03 -14.46
CA SER A 169 -15.12 10.50 -13.25
C SER A 169 -15.35 11.54 -12.16
#